data_AF-A0A9X4E4Y1-F1
#
_entry.id   AF-A0A9X4E4Y1-F1
#
_cell.length_a   1.000
_cell.length_b   1.000
_cell.length_c   1.000
_cell.angle_alpha   90.00
_cell.angle_beta   90.00
_cell.angle_gamma   90.00
#
_symmetry.space_group_name_H-M   'P 1'
#
loop_
_entity.id
_entity.type
_entity.pdbx_description
1 polymer ?
#
loop_
_entity_poly.entity_id
_entity_poly.type
_entity_poly.pdbx_seq_one_letter_code
_entity_poly.pdbx_strand_id
1 'polypeptide(L)'
;MGNNMKKNATLGQLIGALRQRNGWTLKQMSDKVGIPLSTLAKVEGDKLSLSYDKLEQFTARLGLGMAEFLAQGQGQATPPPAMPPRPSSPAGAA
;
A
#
# COMPACT_ATOMS: atom_id res chain seq x y z
N MET A 1 1.12 12.51 23.23
CA MET A 1 -0.07 12.36 22.37
C MET A 1 0.36 11.65 21.08
N GLY A 2 0.46 10.32 21.08
CA GLY A 2 0.97 9.55 19.94
C GLY A 2 -0.15 8.89 19.17
N ASN A 3 -0.94 9.67 18.40
CA ASN A 3 -2.00 9.12 17.56
C ASN A 3 -1.40 8.40 16.35
N ASN A 4 -0.87 7.20 16.57
CA ASN A 4 -0.72 6.16 15.55
C ASN A 4 -2.09 5.57 15.23
N MET A 5 -3.02 6.42 14.78
CA MET A 5 -4.22 5.92 14.13
C MET A 5 -3.72 5.34 12.80
N LYS A 6 -3.48 4.03 12.79
CA LYS A 6 -3.38 3.21 11.57
C LYS A 6 -4.71 3.43 10.85
N LYS A 7 -4.82 4.53 10.12
CA LYS A 7 -5.94 4.80 9.23
C LYS A 7 -5.84 3.67 8.22
N ASN A 8 -6.73 2.71 8.30
CA ASN A 8 -6.90 1.71 7.26
C ASN A 8 -7.13 2.52 5.98
N ALA A 9 -6.07 2.67 5.18
CA ALA A 9 -6.11 3.53 4.01
C ALA A 9 -7.27 3.03 3.15
N THR A 10 -8.23 3.91 2.90
CA THR A 10 -9.36 3.54 2.05
C THR A 10 -8.82 3.22 0.65
N LEU A 11 -9.60 2.46 -0.11
CA LEU A 11 -9.15 1.99 -1.42
C LEU A 11 -8.77 3.17 -2.36
N GLY A 12 -9.46 4.30 -2.22
CA GLY A 12 -9.09 5.56 -2.87
C GLY A 12 -7.73 6.11 -2.44
N GLN A 13 -7.43 6.09 -1.13
CA GLN A 13 -6.13 6.51 -0.60
C GLN A 13 -5.00 5.60 -1.10
N LEU A 14 -5.23 4.29 -1.20
CA LEU A 14 -4.27 3.33 -1.77
C LEU A 14 -3.92 3.65 -3.22
N ILE A 15 -4.94 3.86 -4.05
CA ILE A 15 -4.79 4.22 -5.46
C ILE A 15 -4.05 5.55 -5.61
N GLY A 16 -4.40 6.55 -4.80
CA GLY A 16 -3.71 7.84 -4.80
C GLY A 16 -2.25 7.73 -4.40
N ALA A 17 -1.93 6.98 -3.34
CA ALA A 17 -0.55 6.73 -2.92
C ALA A 17 0.24 5.99 -4.01
N LEU A 18 -0.37 4.98 -4.65
CA LEU A 18 0.20 4.22 -5.76
C LEU A 18 0.55 5.11 -6.96
N ARG A 19 -0.32 6.09 -7.22
CA ARG A 19 -0.19 7.03 -8.33
C ARG A 19 0.93 8.03 -8.04
N GLN A 20 1.00 8.56 -6.83
CA GLN A 20 2.02 9.53 -6.41
C GLN A 20 3.43 8.91 -6.42
N ARG A 21 3.61 7.70 -5.86
CA ARG A 21 4.92 7.01 -5.85
C ARG A 21 5.47 6.74 -7.24
N ASN A 22 4.60 6.45 -8.20
CA ASN A 22 4.96 6.14 -9.58
C ASN A 22 4.97 7.38 -10.48
N GLY A 23 4.60 8.56 -9.96
CA GLY A 23 4.52 9.80 -10.74
C GLY A 23 3.45 9.79 -11.83
N TRP A 24 2.40 8.96 -11.70
CA TRP A 24 1.38 8.83 -12.72
C TRP A 24 0.29 9.91 -12.62
N THR A 25 -0.27 10.27 -13.75
CA THR A 25 -1.53 11.04 -13.80
C THR A 25 -2.72 10.08 -13.79
N LEU A 26 -3.91 10.53 -13.38
CA LEU A 26 -5.12 9.68 -13.42
C LEU A 26 -5.36 9.09 -14.80
N LYS A 27 -5.05 9.84 -15.87
CA LYS A 27 -5.19 9.39 -17.25
C LYS A 27 -4.22 8.24 -17.59
N GLN A 28 -2.96 8.34 -17.18
CA GLN A 28 -1.98 7.26 -17.39
C GLN A 28 -2.34 6.00 -16.60
N MET A 29 -2.79 6.18 -15.37
CA MET A 29 -3.25 5.06 -14.55
C MET A 29 -4.49 4.41 -15.16
N SER A 30 -5.45 5.23 -15.59
CA SER A 30 -6.66 4.78 -16.31
C SER A 30 -6.32 3.92 -17.52
N ASP A 31 -5.32 4.31 -18.31
CA ASP A 31 -4.83 3.57 -19.48
C ASP A 31 -4.20 2.22 -19.08
N LYS A 32 -3.35 2.22 -18.04
CA LYS A 32 -2.66 1.03 -17.51
C LYS A 32 -3.61 -0.04 -16.99
N VAL A 33 -4.59 0.36 -16.16
CA VAL A 33 -5.55 -0.60 -15.57
C VAL A 33 -6.83 -0.76 -16.39
N GLY A 34 -7.04 0.07 -17.40
CA GLY A 34 -8.26 0.08 -18.21
C GLY A 34 -9.52 0.41 -17.40
N ILE A 35 -9.38 1.19 -16.32
CA ILE A 35 -10.49 1.73 -15.54
C ILE A 35 -10.68 3.19 -15.93
N PRO A 36 -11.90 3.67 -16.23
CA PRO A 36 -12.12 5.05 -16.65
C PRO A 36 -11.64 6.06 -15.60
N LEU A 37 -11.12 7.20 -16.05
CA LEU A 37 -10.68 8.29 -15.16
C LEU A 37 -11.81 8.74 -14.21
N SER A 38 -13.06 8.73 -14.66
CA SER A 38 -14.23 9.14 -13.87
C SER A 38 -14.52 8.15 -12.75
N THR A 39 -14.20 6.86 -12.96
CA THR A 39 -14.29 5.83 -11.92
C THR A 39 -13.16 6.00 -10.94
N LEU A 40 -11.91 6.14 -11.41
CA LEU A 40 -10.74 6.38 -10.54
C LEU A 40 -10.90 7.64 -9.68
N ALA A 41 -11.37 8.74 -10.26
CA ALA A 41 -11.61 9.99 -9.54
C ALA A 41 -12.70 9.85 -8.46
N LYS A 42 -13.76 9.07 -8.74
CA LYS A 42 -14.80 8.78 -7.73
C LYS A 42 -14.26 7.90 -6.61
N VAL A 43 -13.36 6.97 -6.93
CA VAL A 43 -12.76 6.05 -5.95
C VAL A 43 -11.74 6.79 -5.07
N GLU A 44 -10.84 7.59 -5.66
CA GLU A 44 -9.92 8.46 -4.91
C GLU A 44 -10.67 9.44 -3.99
N GLY A 45 -11.85 9.91 -4.42
CA GLY A 45 -12.71 10.79 -3.62
C GLY A 45 -13.61 10.09 -2.60
N ASP A 46 -13.44 8.78 -2.35
CA ASP A 46 -14.26 7.96 -1.45
C ASP A 46 -15.77 7.93 -1.82
N LYS A 47 -16.11 8.37 -3.04
CA LYS A 47 -17.49 8.40 -3.55
C LYS A 47 -17.93 7.08 -4.20
N LEU A 48 -16.99 6.16 -4.43
CA LEU A 48 -17.28 4.87 -5.06
C LEU A 48 -16.28 3.81 -4.57
N SER A 49 -16.78 2.72 -3.99
CA SER A 49 -15.97 1.53 -3.73
C SER A 49 -15.91 0.67 -4.99
N LEU A 50 -14.72 0.17 -5.33
CA LEU A 50 -14.58 -0.87 -6.35
C LEU A 50 -15.11 -2.19 -5.80
N SER A 51 -15.84 -2.93 -6.63
CA SER A 51 -16.12 -4.34 -6.38
C SER A 51 -14.82 -5.15 -6.39
N TYR A 52 -14.79 -6.28 -5.67
CA TYR A 52 -13.63 -7.15 -5.57
C TYR A 52 -13.07 -7.56 -6.94
N ASP A 53 -13.93 -7.94 -7.89
CA ASP A 53 -13.55 -8.29 -9.27
C ASP A 53 -12.77 -7.17 -9.99
N LYS A 54 -13.27 -5.93 -9.89
CA LYS A 54 -12.62 -4.75 -10.49
C LYS A 54 -11.28 -4.47 -9.83
N LEU A 55 -11.17 -4.70 -8.53
CA LEU A 55 -9.95 -4.49 -7.76
C LEU A 55 -8.90 -5.55 -8.11
N GLU A 56 -9.31 -6.80 -8.26
CA GLU A 56 -8.44 -7.89 -8.67
C GLU A 56 -7.90 -7.65 -10.09
N GLN A 57 -8.76 -7.26 -11.03
CA GLN A 57 -8.32 -6.89 -12.39
C GLN A 57 -7.38 -5.68 -12.38
N PHE A 58 -7.63 -4.71 -11.50
CA PHE A 58 -6.78 -3.56 -11.32
C PHE A 58 -5.37 -3.97 -10.88
N THR A 59 -5.25 -4.75 -9.80
CA THR A 59 -3.94 -5.17 -9.27
C THR A 59 -3.23 -6.10 -10.25
N ALA A 60 -3.95 -7.03 -10.87
CA ALA A 60 -3.42 -7.93 -11.89
C ALA A 60 -2.84 -7.19 -13.10
N ARG A 61 -3.52 -6.15 -13.61
CA ARG A 61 -3.03 -5.33 -14.74
C ARG A 61 -1.81 -4.50 -14.41
N LEU A 62 -1.66 -4.13 -13.14
CA LEU A 62 -0.46 -3.47 -12.62
C LEU A 62 0.69 -4.45 -12.37
N GLY A 63 0.46 -5.77 -12.50
CA GLY A 63 1.42 -6.80 -12.13
C GLY A 63 1.65 -6.88 -10.62
N LEU A 64 0.72 -6.36 -9.81
CA LEU A 64 0.79 -6.36 -8.36
C LEU A 64 -0.13 -7.44 -7.80
N GLY A 65 0.34 -8.17 -6.79
CA GLY A 65 -0.54 -9.03 -5.99
C GLY A 65 -1.48 -8.21 -5.10
N MET A 66 -2.64 -8.77 -4.74
CA MET A 66 -3.60 -8.12 -3.83
C MET A 66 -2.94 -7.68 -2.50
N ALA A 67 -2.10 -8.55 -1.92
CA ALA A 67 -1.36 -8.25 -0.71
C ALA A 67 -0.36 -7.09 -0.89
N GLU A 68 0.35 -7.08 -2.02
CA GLU A 68 1.29 -6.02 -2.40
C GLU A 68 0.58 -4.68 -2.58
N PHE A 69 -0.62 -4.68 -3.19
CA PHE A 69 -1.44 -3.48 -3.34
C PHE A 69 -1.96 -2.96 -2.00
N LEU A 70 -2.48 -3.83 -1.14
CA LEU A 70 -2.96 -3.45 0.20
C LEU A 70 -1.83 -2.91 1.09
N ALA A 71 -0.61 -3.44 0.92
CA ALA A 71 0.58 -2.95 1.60
C ALA A 71 0.96 -1.51 1.20
N GLN A 72 0.48 -1.00 0.06
CA GLN A 72 0.82 0.36 -0.41
C GLN A 72 0.25 1.49 0.45
N GLY A 73 -0.81 1.22 1.22
CA GLY A 73 -1.39 2.18 2.16
C GLY A 73 -0.99 1.92 3.59
N GLN A 74 -0.32 0.79 3.83
CA GLN A 74 0.47 0.60 5.04
C GLN A 74 1.78 1.34 4.80
N GLY A 75 1.72 2.68 4.91
CA GLY A 75 2.88 3.55 4.77
C GLY A 75 4.07 2.89 5.43
N GLN A 76 5.11 2.67 4.63
CA GLN A 76 6.29 1.85 4.92
C GLN A 76 6.58 1.81 6.43
N ALA A 77 6.12 0.75 7.10
CA ALA A 77 6.76 0.33 8.31
C ALA A 77 8.09 -0.27 7.84
N THR A 78 9.12 0.57 7.73
CA THR A 78 10.50 0.11 7.82
C THR A 78 10.53 -0.90 8.97
N PRO A 79 10.81 -2.19 8.74
CA PRO A 79 11.02 -3.09 9.86
C PRO A 79 12.14 -2.47 10.70
N PRO A 80 11.98 -2.33 12.04
CA PRO A 80 13.09 -1.92 12.86
C PRO A 80 14.24 -2.90 12.59
N PRO A 81 15.48 -2.41 12.34
CA PRO A 81 16.61 -3.31 12.12
C PRO A 81 16.66 -4.26 13.31
N ALA A 82 16.54 -5.55 13.00
CA ALA A 82 16.56 -6.62 13.97
C ALA A 82 17.82 -6.48 14.83
N MET A 83 17.59 -6.33 16.13
CA MET A 83 18.60 -6.43 17.17
C MET A 83 19.36 -7.75 17.00
N PRO A 84 20.70 -7.77 16.86
CA PRO A 84 21.41 -9.02 17.06
C PRO A 84 21.23 -9.45 18.53
N PRO A 85 20.97 -10.75 18.79
CA PRO A 85 20.78 -11.27 20.13
C PRO A 85 22.05 -11.08 20.98
N ARG A 86 21.84 -10.79 22.27
CA ARG A 86 22.89 -10.80 23.30
C ARG A 86 23.61 -12.15 23.27
N PRO A 87 24.94 -12.21 23.21
CA PRO A 87 25.64 -13.41 23.64
C PRO A 87 25.49 -13.51 25.17
N SER A 88 24.75 -14.53 25.60
CA SER A 88 24.82 -15.07 26.95
C SER A 88 26.26 -15.53 27.25
N SER A 89 26.67 -15.40 28.52
CA SER A 89 27.97 -15.73 29.10
C SER A 89 28.61 -17.05 28.63
N PRO A 90 29.88 -17.26 29.00
CA PRO A 90 30.04 -18.19 30.11
C PRO A 90 31.02 -17.71 31.19
N ALA A 91 30.81 -18.28 32.37
CA ALA A 91 31.71 -18.25 33.50
C ALA A 91 33.12 -18.73 33.16
N GLY A 92 34.10 -18.23 33.91
CA GLY A 92 35.36 -18.93 34.18
C GLY A 92 36.61 -18.10 33.94
N ALA A 93 37.30 -17.73 35.02
CA ALA A 93 38.61 -18.29 35.39
C ALA A 93 39.53 -17.25 36.05
N ALA A 94 40.04 -17.67 37.23
CA ALA A 94 41.21 -17.21 37.97
C ALA A 94 41.14 -15.85 38.68
#